data_AF-Q2K8Q1-F1
#
_entry.id   AF-Q2K8Q1-F1
#
_cell.length_a   1.000
_cell.length_b   1.000
_cell.length_c   1.000
_cell.angle_alpha   90.00
_cell.angle_beta   90.00
_cell.angle_gamma   90.00
#
_symmetry.space_group_name_H-M   'P 1'
#
loop_
_entity.id
_entity.type
_entity.pdbx_description
1 polymer ?
#
loop_
_entity_poly.entity_id
_entity_poly.type
_entity_poly.pdbx_seq_one_letter_code
_entity_poly.pdbx_strand_id
1 'polypeptide(L)'
;MRLSGLRKSARVLRYIIRDHGGGRFQLSPTEAAAYEQQSQNLALASAARFGIGDDELLALIHFLAETWSNWHRDGRPLIAEAYKAVLEKAIILTRHTEGMSFAQLRERIGKIGGWFKPIFDLIWPDWAEEEKERVRLTLKGATRSSKLNTIAVTDSDIEAFVNFLAAGGLEAFFWRLKSFEDHALRGNEFAREGMRSDIQGMAIAVEHVTVSLGGTETQLYEKFKQLWRNPDVLQILKRGDVAPLARKADLANDWSSLKTRIKALANEPSGQIAADLVMAHRIRGGVHTSLPEDDHFELEALFIGLMRAALLTFIETQSNLPEAKHPA
;
A
#
# COMPACT_ATOMS: atom_id res chain seq x y z
N MET A 1 22.98 35.66 -28.05
CA MET A 1 22.30 34.38 -28.34
C MET A 1 20.82 34.50 -27.94
N ARG A 2 19.88 34.14 -28.82
CA ARG A 2 18.49 34.65 -28.87
C ARG A 2 17.57 34.15 -27.75
N LEU A 3 16.94 35.08 -27.02
CA LEU A 3 15.85 34.87 -26.03
C LEU A 3 14.59 34.15 -26.58
N SER A 4 14.49 33.96 -27.90
CA SER A 4 13.33 33.34 -28.54
C SER A 4 13.27 31.81 -28.42
N GLY A 5 14.41 31.14 -28.19
CA GLY A 5 14.48 29.68 -28.05
C GLY A 5 13.92 29.19 -26.71
N LEU A 6 14.37 29.80 -25.61
CA LEU A 6 13.96 29.44 -24.23
C LEU A 6 12.45 29.64 -24.00
N ARG A 7 11.83 30.67 -24.62
CA ARG A 7 10.38 30.90 -24.52
C ARG A 7 9.52 29.88 -25.26
N LYS A 8 10.06 29.21 -26.29
CA LYS A 8 9.36 28.11 -26.99
C LYS A 8 9.45 26.81 -26.18
N SER A 9 10.55 26.60 -25.44
CA SER A 9 10.75 25.40 -24.63
C SER A 9 9.89 25.33 -23.37
N ALA A 10 9.56 26.46 -22.74
CA ALA A 10 8.69 26.48 -21.56
C ALA A 10 7.20 26.14 -21.83
N ARG A 11 6.84 25.65 -23.04
CA ARG A 11 5.44 25.51 -23.48
C ARG A 11 5.01 24.10 -23.85
N VAL A 12 5.87 23.07 -23.89
CA VAL A 12 5.43 21.72 -24.29
C VAL A 12 4.40 21.16 -23.33
N LEU A 13 4.62 21.24 -22.01
CA LEU A 13 3.60 20.80 -21.05
C LEU A 13 2.28 21.58 -21.21
N ARG A 14 2.35 22.89 -21.52
CA ARG A 14 1.18 23.71 -21.79
C ARG A 14 0.46 23.31 -23.08
N TYR A 15 1.19 22.90 -24.12
CA TYR A 15 0.60 22.38 -25.36
C TYR A 15 -0.02 21.01 -25.13
N ILE A 16 0.68 20.10 -24.44
CA ILE A 16 0.16 18.78 -24.08
C ILE A 16 -1.11 18.92 -23.24
N ILE A 17 -1.10 19.72 -22.16
CA ILE A 17 -2.29 19.97 -21.32
C ILE A 17 -3.47 20.51 -22.14
N ARG A 18 -3.20 21.42 -23.09
CA ARG A 18 -4.23 21.99 -23.96
C ARG A 18 -4.81 20.94 -24.90
N ASP A 19 -3.97 20.09 -25.47
CA ASP A 19 -4.38 19.08 -26.44
C ASP A 19 -5.16 17.93 -25.76
N HIS A 20 -4.98 17.72 -24.44
CA HIS A 20 -5.79 16.81 -23.61
C HIS A 20 -7.07 17.44 -23.02
N GLY A 21 -7.43 18.67 -23.40
CA GLY A 21 -8.72 19.28 -23.04
C GLY A 21 -8.93 19.60 -21.56
N GLY A 22 -7.87 19.62 -20.73
CA GLY A 22 -7.92 20.06 -19.33
C GLY A 22 -8.49 19.05 -18.31
N GLY A 23 -8.77 17.80 -18.71
CA GLY A 23 -9.15 16.71 -17.81
C GLY A 23 -7.97 16.08 -17.07
N ARG A 24 -8.24 15.02 -16.27
CA ARG A 24 -7.16 14.13 -15.80
C ARG A 24 -6.67 13.31 -16.99
N PHE A 25 -5.39 13.44 -17.34
CA PHE A 25 -4.78 12.69 -18.42
C PHE A 25 -3.42 12.12 -17.97
N GLN A 26 -3.00 11.04 -18.61
CA GLN A 26 -1.65 10.51 -18.49
C GLN A 26 -0.90 10.83 -19.79
N LEU A 27 0.37 11.19 -19.66
CA LEU A 27 1.24 11.35 -20.82
C LEU A 27 1.43 10.00 -21.49
N SER A 28 1.26 9.95 -22.82
CA SER A 28 1.76 8.82 -23.60
C SER A 28 3.29 8.69 -23.44
N PRO A 29 3.87 7.50 -23.66
CA PRO A 29 5.33 7.32 -23.57
C PRO A 29 6.11 8.31 -24.43
N THR A 30 5.59 8.63 -25.62
CA THR A 30 6.17 9.61 -26.53
C THR A 30 6.10 11.04 -26.01
N GLU A 31 4.98 11.45 -25.40
CA GLU A 31 4.83 12.78 -24.81
C GLU A 31 5.72 12.93 -23.57
N ALA A 32 5.81 11.89 -22.74
CA ALA A 32 6.69 11.85 -21.58
C ALA A 32 8.16 12.00 -21.99
N ALA A 33 8.61 11.24 -23.01
CA ALA A 33 9.97 11.34 -23.53
C ALA A 33 10.28 12.73 -24.12
N ALA A 34 9.34 13.31 -24.87
CA ALA A 34 9.50 14.65 -25.45
C ALA A 34 9.58 15.74 -24.36
N TYR A 35 8.75 15.64 -23.32
CA TYR A 35 8.78 16.54 -22.17
C TYR A 35 10.10 16.42 -21.39
N GLU A 36 10.57 15.20 -21.14
CA GLU A 36 11.82 14.94 -20.43
C GLU A 36 13.02 15.51 -21.19
N GLN A 37 13.13 15.22 -22.49
CA GLN A 37 14.22 15.73 -23.34
C GLN A 37 14.27 17.26 -23.36
N GLN A 38 13.10 17.91 -23.39
CA GLN A 38 13.06 19.37 -23.39
C GLN A 38 13.41 19.97 -22.03
N SER A 39 12.97 19.33 -20.94
CA SER A 39 13.35 19.72 -19.57
C SER A 39 14.86 19.61 -19.38
N GLN A 40 15.47 18.53 -19.90
CA GLN A 40 16.92 18.35 -19.97
C GLN A 40 17.62 19.48 -20.71
N ASN A 41 17.17 19.80 -21.92
CA ASN A 41 17.74 20.88 -22.73
C ASN A 41 17.64 22.24 -22.04
N LEU A 42 16.52 22.51 -21.35
CA LEU A 42 16.30 23.75 -20.61
C LEU A 42 17.21 23.84 -19.39
N ALA A 43 17.37 22.75 -18.65
CA ALA A 43 18.27 22.65 -17.51
C ALA A 43 19.72 22.93 -17.92
N LEU A 44 20.23 22.24 -18.94
CA LEU A 44 21.58 22.45 -19.48
C LEU A 44 21.81 23.90 -19.93
N ALA A 45 20.86 24.47 -20.66
CA ALA A 45 20.95 25.87 -21.11
C ALA A 45 20.94 26.87 -19.94
N SER A 46 20.20 26.55 -18.87
CA SER A 46 20.12 27.39 -17.67
C SER A 46 21.41 27.31 -16.85
N ALA A 47 21.92 26.10 -16.60
CA ALA A 47 23.20 25.88 -15.93
C ALA A 47 24.35 26.60 -16.64
N ALA A 48 24.45 26.43 -17.96
CA ALA A 48 25.44 27.13 -18.79
C ALA A 48 25.31 28.66 -18.74
N ARG A 49 24.08 29.19 -18.72
CA ARG A 49 23.83 30.64 -18.64
C ARG A 49 24.33 31.25 -17.34
N PHE A 50 24.18 30.53 -16.23
CA PHE A 50 24.57 31.02 -14.91
C PHE A 50 25.98 30.56 -14.49
N GLY A 51 26.69 29.81 -15.34
CA GLY A 51 28.02 29.27 -15.03
C GLY A 51 27.99 28.30 -13.86
N ILE A 52 26.90 27.56 -13.70
CA ILE A 52 26.72 26.60 -12.62
C ILE A 52 27.12 25.22 -13.17
N GLY A 53 28.13 24.61 -12.55
CA GLY A 53 28.53 23.24 -12.81
C GLY A 53 27.82 22.26 -11.88
N ASP A 54 28.09 20.98 -12.13
CA ASP A 54 27.47 19.88 -11.41
C ASP A 54 27.91 19.82 -9.94
N ASP A 55 29.20 20.10 -9.67
CA ASP A 55 29.74 20.13 -8.31
C ASP A 55 29.10 21.23 -7.47
N GLU A 56 28.82 22.41 -8.04
CA GLU A 56 28.09 23.47 -7.33
C GLU A 56 26.64 23.09 -7.01
N LEU A 57 25.97 22.38 -7.92
CA LEU A 57 24.61 21.88 -7.68
C LEU A 57 24.59 20.82 -6.58
N LEU A 58 25.58 19.92 -6.55
CA LEU A 58 25.70 18.91 -5.51
C LEU A 58 26.03 19.55 -4.15
N ALA A 59 26.94 20.53 -4.13
CA ALA A 59 27.24 21.28 -2.92
C ALA A 59 25.99 21.99 -2.38
N LEU A 60 25.18 22.59 -3.28
CA LEU A 60 23.90 23.19 -2.92
C LEU A 60 22.92 22.15 -2.36
N ILE A 61 22.79 20.98 -2.99
CA ILE A 61 21.95 19.88 -2.50
C ILE A 61 22.39 19.44 -1.10
N HIS A 62 23.70 19.25 -0.88
CA HIS A 62 24.24 18.88 0.42
C HIS A 62 23.89 19.93 1.49
N PHE A 63 24.14 21.21 1.19
CA PHE A 63 23.82 22.31 2.10
C PHE A 63 22.33 22.36 2.45
N LEU A 64 21.45 22.28 1.46
CA LEU A 64 20.00 22.35 1.65
C LEU A 64 19.48 21.13 2.44
N ALA A 65 20.01 19.94 2.18
CA ALA A 65 19.62 18.71 2.87
C ALA A 65 20.13 18.65 4.32
N GLU A 66 21.35 19.14 4.58
CA GLU A 66 21.88 19.29 5.94
C GLU A 66 21.08 20.32 6.73
N THR A 67 20.78 21.46 6.11
CA THR A 67 20.00 22.52 6.75
C THR A 67 18.57 22.05 7.05
N TRP A 68 17.94 21.32 6.12
CA TRP A 68 16.68 20.64 6.38
C TRP A 68 16.78 19.72 7.60
N SER A 69 17.81 18.88 7.67
CA SER A 69 18.02 17.92 8.76
C SER A 69 18.15 18.61 10.11
N ASN A 70 18.89 19.72 10.17
CA ASN A 70 19.08 20.50 11.39
C ASN A 70 17.75 21.09 11.88
N TRP A 71 17.01 21.77 11.00
CA TRP A 71 15.71 22.35 11.37
C TRP A 71 14.66 21.30 11.72
N HIS A 72 14.68 20.14 11.07
CA HIS A 72 13.81 19.02 11.39
C HIS A 72 14.08 18.50 12.82
N ARG A 73 15.36 18.31 13.19
CA ARG A 73 15.74 17.90 14.55
C ARG A 73 15.41 18.92 15.63
N ASP A 74 15.51 20.21 15.30
CA ASP A 74 15.16 21.30 16.19
C ASP A 74 13.63 21.47 16.36
N GLY A 75 12.81 20.60 15.75
CA GLY A 75 11.36 20.63 15.87
C GLY A 75 10.72 21.82 15.14
N ARG A 76 11.34 22.31 14.06
CA ARG A 76 10.86 23.46 13.28
C ARG A 76 10.37 23.04 11.88
N PRO A 77 9.22 22.35 11.78
CA PRO A 77 8.78 21.71 10.54
C PRO A 77 8.51 22.71 9.41
N LEU A 78 7.97 23.90 9.70
CA LEU A 78 7.69 24.90 8.67
C LEU A 78 8.96 25.42 7.97
N ILE A 79 10.06 25.57 8.73
CA ILE A 79 11.35 25.99 8.17
C ILE A 79 11.95 24.83 7.38
N ALA A 80 11.92 23.62 7.93
CA ALA A 80 12.38 22.43 7.22
C ALA A 80 11.64 22.27 5.87
N GLU A 81 10.32 22.42 5.83
CA GLU A 81 9.53 22.34 4.59
C GLU A 81 9.94 23.40 3.54
N ALA A 82 10.31 24.61 3.96
CA ALA A 82 10.83 25.61 3.03
C ALA A 82 12.15 25.16 2.37
N TYR A 83 13.07 24.58 3.14
CA TYR A 83 14.32 24.02 2.61
C TYR A 83 14.06 22.81 1.71
N LYS A 84 13.13 21.94 2.10
CA LYS A 84 12.69 20.79 1.29
C LYS A 84 12.19 21.23 -0.09
N ALA A 85 11.38 22.28 -0.15
CA ALA A 85 10.85 22.80 -1.42
C ALA A 85 11.96 23.31 -2.36
N VAL A 86 12.98 23.99 -1.83
CA VAL A 86 14.13 24.44 -2.63
C VAL A 86 15.02 23.28 -3.04
N LEU A 87 15.27 22.34 -2.12
CA LEU A 87 16.04 21.12 -2.38
C LEU A 87 15.43 20.29 -3.50
N GLU A 88 14.09 20.16 -3.55
CA GLU A 88 13.38 19.49 -4.64
C GLU A 88 13.75 20.09 -6.01
N LYS A 89 13.81 21.43 -6.12
CA LYS A 89 14.15 22.10 -7.37
C LYS A 89 15.61 21.93 -7.74
N ALA A 90 16.51 21.95 -6.76
CA ALA A 90 17.94 21.67 -6.97
C ALA A 90 18.14 20.24 -7.49
N ILE A 91 17.48 19.26 -6.88
CA ILE A 91 17.50 17.85 -7.31
C ILE A 91 16.99 17.69 -8.75
N ILE A 92 15.84 18.28 -9.07
CA ILE A 92 15.27 18.21 -10.44
C ILE A 92 16.26 18.81 -11.44
N LEU A 93 16.87 19.96 -11.10
CA LEU A 93 17.85 20.61 -11.96
C LEU A 93 19.08 19.71 -12.18
N THR A 94 19.69 19.18 -11.13
CA THR A 94 20.85 18.27 -11.21
C THR A 94 20.55 17.01 -12.01
N ARG A 95 19.39 16.39 -11.79
CA ARG A 95 18.99 15.19 -12.54
C ARG A 95 18.91 15.47 -14.03
N HIS A 96 18.38 16.63 -14.41
CA HIS A 96 18.29 17.03 -15.81
C HIS A 96 19.64 17.48 -16.38
N THR A 97 20.55 18.10 -15.62
CA THR A 97 21.88 18.45 -16.15
C THR A 97 22.74 17.20 -16.36
N GLU A 98 22.71 16.26 -15.42
CA GLU A 98 23.56 15.07 -15.46
C GLU A 98 22.92 13.85 -16.14
N GLY A 99 21.61 13.92 -16.45
CA GLY A 99 20.87 12.76 -16.97
C GLY A 99 20.72 11.62 -15.94
N MET A 100 20.77 11.94 -14.64
CA MET A 100 20.69 10.95 -13.57
C MET A 100 19.26 10.62 -13.16
N SER A 101 19.03 9.34 -12.88
CA SER A 101 17.85 8.90 -12.13
C SER A 101 17.89 9.41 -10.69
N PHE A 102 16.72 9.43 -10.03
CA PHE A 102 16.66 9.80 -8.63
C PHE A 102 17.44 8.82 -7.74
N ALA A 103 17.47 7.53 -8.09
CA ALA A 103 18.23 6.51 -7.37
C ALA A 103 19.75 6.76 -7.43
N GLN A 104 20.27 7.10 -8.61
CA GLN A 104 21.70 7.45 -8.78
C GLN A 104 22.07 8.70 -7.97
N LEU A 105 21.23 9.74 -8.02
CA LEU A 105 21.49 10.95 -7.23
C LEU A 105 21.38 10.69 -5.72
N ARG A 106 20.41 9.89 -5.28
CA ARG A 106 20.27 9.44 -3.88
C ARG A 106 21.54 8.72 -3.41
N GLU A 107 22.06 7.80 -4.20
CA GLU A 107 23.30 7.08 -3.89
C GLU A 107 24.49 8.04 -3.81
N ARG A 108 24.60 8.96 -4.78
CA ARG A 108 25.68 9.96 -4.84
C ARG A 108 25.69 10.91 -3.65
N ILE A 109 24.52 11.37 -3.20
CA ILE A 109 24.39 12.26 -2.03
C ILE A 109 24.53 11.49 -0.72
N GLY A 110 23.99 10.27 -0.66
CA GLY A 110 24.13 9.37 0.47
C GLY A 110 23.54 9.91 1.77
N LYS A 111 24.27 9.73 2.87
CA LYS A 111 23.84 10.07 4.23
C LYS A 111 24.32 11.48 4.58
N ILE A 112 23.43 12.29 5.14
CA ILE A 112 23.74 13.65 5.62
C ILE A 112 23.23 13.80 7.05
N GLY A 113 23.88 14.66 7.84
CA GLY A 113 23.43 15.00 9.19
C GLY A 113 23.60 13.87 10.23
N GLY A 114 24.22 12.74 9.90
CA GLY A 114 24.41 11.63 10.84
C GLY A 114 23.19 10.69 10.99
N TRP A 115 22.27 10.72 10.02
CA TRP A 115 21.21 9.70 9.94
C TRP A 115 21.76 8.37 9.41
N PHE A 116 21.12 7.26 9.81
CA PHE A 116 21.50 5.92 9.35
C PHE A 116 21.06 5.60 7.92
N LYS A 117 20.01 6.26 7.43
CA LYS A 117 19.47 6.16 6.06
C LYS A 117 19.99 7.30 5.17
N PRO A 118 20.07 7.10 3.84
CA PRO A 118 20.26 8.19 2.89
C PRO A 118 19.28 9.34 3.15
N ILE A 119 19.75 10.59 3.02
CA ILE A 119 18.96 11.75 3.45
C ILE A 119 17.68 11.92 2.64
N PHE A 120 17.70 11.59 1.34
CA PHE A 120 16.52 11.67 0.51
C PHE A 120 15.42 10.70 0.91
N ASP A 121 15.75 9.57 1.54
CA ASP A 121 14.75 8.63 2.06
C ASP A 121 14.03 9.17 3.29
N LEU A 122 14.62 10.16 3.97
CA LEU A 122 14.01 10.82 5.11
C LEU A 122 13.15 12.00 4.66
N ILE A 123 13.59 12.72 3.64
CA ILE A 123 12.90 13.92 3.12
C ILE A 123 11.72 13.53 2.22
N TRP A 124 11.94 12.56 1.34
CA TRP A 124 10.97 11.98 0.40
C TRP A 124 11.05 10.45 0.49
N PRO A 125 10.52 9.86 1.58
CA PRO A 125 10.42 8.42 1.65
C PRO A 125 9.66 7.89 0.44
N ASP A 126 10.07 6.72 -0.05
CA ASP A 126 9.26 5.97 -0.99
C ASP A 126 8.03 5.45 -0.25
N TRP A 127 7.01 6.32 -0.17
CA TRP A 127 5.77 6.02 0.55
C TRP A 127 5.15 4.72 0.05
N ALA A 128 5.29 4.39 -1.24
CA ALA A 128 4.74 3.15 -1.76
C ALA A 128 5.48 1.93 -1.18
N GLU A 129 6.81 1.94 -1.13
CA GLU A 129 7.58 0.86 -0.49
C GLU A 129 7.41 0.84 1.03
N GLU A 130 7.24 1.98 1.70
CA GLU A 130 6.95 2.00 3.15
C GLU A 130 5.60 1.37 3.47
N GLU A 131 4.54 1.68 2.70
CA GLU A 131 3.24 1.05 2.90
C GLU A 131 3.27 -0.45 2.55
N LYS A 132 4.04 -0.86 1.53
CA LYS A 132 4.29 -2.28 1.25
C LYS A 132 4.97 -2.97 2.42
N GLU A 133 6.03 -2.38 2.95
CA GLU A 133 6.78 -2.93 4.07
C GLU A 133 5.92 -3.04 5.34
N ARG A 134 5.07 -2.05 5.60
CA ARG A 134 4.08 -2.09 6.69
C ARG A 134 3.20 -3.33 6.58
N VAL A 135 2.61 -3.59 5.41
CA VAL A 135 1.78 -4.79 5.19
C VAL A 135 2.61 -6.07 5.36
N ARG A 136 3.83 -6.14 4.82
CA ARG A 136 4.72 -7.31 4.96
C ARG A 136 4.99 -7.63 6.43
N LEU A 137 5.41 -6.64 7.21
CA LEU A 137 5.76 -6.84 8.62
C LEU A 137 4.54 -7.28 9.45
N THR A 138 3.39 -6.64 9.23
CA THR A 138 2.14 -7.00 9.92
C THR A 138 1.71 -8.42 9.57
N LEU A 139 1.77 -8.82 8.29
CA LEU A 139 1.47 -10.19 7.87
C LEU A 139 2.47 -11.21 8.42
N LYS A 140 3.78 -10.91 8.44
CA LYS A 140 4.80 -11.77 9.04
C LYS A 140 4.52 -12.00 10.53
N GLY A 141 4.14 -10.95 11.26
CA GLY A 141 3.72 -11.07 12.66
C GLY A 141 2.48 -11.95 12.81
N ALA A 142 1.47 -11.72 11.95
CA ALA A 142 0.19 -12.43 11.98
C ALA A 142 0.27 -13.92 11.65
N THR A 143 1.24 -14.33 10.81
CA THR A 143 1.37 -15.73 10.37
C THR A 143 2.30 -16.54 11.28
N ARG A 144 3.30 -15.91 11.93
CA ARG A 144 4.24 -16.56 12.88
C ARG A 144 3.60 -17.23 14.09
N SER A 145 2.52 -16.66 14.61
CA SER A 145 1.87 -17.13 15.86
C SER A 145 0.83 -18.23 15.63
N SER A 146 0.44 -18.44 14.38
CA SER A 146 -0.65 -19.32 14.08
C SER A 146 -0.18 -20.78 14.03
N LYS A 147 -0.86 -21.64 14.78
CA LYS A 147 -0.86 -23.10 14.56
C LYS A 147 -1.58 -23.42 13.23
N LEU A 148 -1.26 -22.70 12.14
CA LEU A 148 -1.75 -22.94 10.77
C LEU A 148 -1.11 -24.25 10.30
N ASN A 149 -1.60 -25.37 10.83
CA ASN A 149 -1.05 -26.70 10.56
C ASN A 149 -1.33 -27.21 9.13
N THR A 150 -1.86 -26.39 8.21
CA THR A 150 -2.22 -26.84 6.86
C THR A 150 -1.72 -25.99 5.69
N ILE A 151 -1.37 -24.71 5.87
CA ILE A 151 -0.72 -23.90 4.81
C ILE A 151 0.51 -23.22 5.40
N ALA A 152 1.70 -23.63 4.95
CA ALA A 152 2.95 -22.98 5.31
C ALA A 152 3.07 -21.66 4.53
N VAL A 153 2.94 -20.53 5.22
CA VAL A 153 3.12 -19.20 4.62
C VAL A 153 4.60 -18.82 4.69
N THR A 154 5.22 -18.59 3.54
CA THR A 154 6.61 -18.16 3.41
C THR A 154 6.71 -16.64 3.28
N ASP A 155 7.92 -16.10 3.51
CA ASP A 155 8.21 -14.68 3.24
C ASP A 155 8.00 -14.33 1.75
N SER A 156 8.23 -15.29 0.84
CA SER A 156 7.99 -15.11 -0.60
C SER A 156 6.50 -15.02 -0.92
N ASP A 157 5.64 -15.74 -0.21
CA ASP A 157 4.19 -15.65 -0.39
C ASP A 157 3.65 -14.28 0.02
N ILE A 158 4.17 -13.76 1.14
CA ILE A 158 3.82 -12.41 1.62
C ILE A 158 4.30 -11.35 0.61
N GLU A 159 5.52 -11.48 0.10
CA GLU A 159 6.07 -10.58 -0.92
C GLU A 159 5.22 -10.61 -2.21
N ALA A 160 4.88 -11.80 -2.69
CA ALA A 160 4.07 -11.99 -3.89
C ALA A 160 2.67 -11.38 -3.72
N PHE A 161 2.05 -11.58 -2.55
CA PHE A 161 0.75 -10.98 -2.24
C PHE A 161 0.81 -9.45 -2.21
N VAL A 162 1.82 -8.86 -1.57
CA VAL A 162 1.98 -7.40 -1.49
C VAL A 162 2.22 -6.79 -2.88
N ASN A 163 3.02 -7.44 -3.71
CA ASN A 163 3.23 -7.01 -5.09
C ASN A 163 1.96 -7.17 -5.95
N PHE A 164 1.18 -8.24 -5.73
CA PHE A 164 -0.14 -8.40 -6.35
C PHE A 164 -1.09 -7.26 -5.96
N LEU A 165 -1.16 -6.87 -4.69
CA LEU A 165 -1.99 -5.76 -4.24
C LEU A 165 -1.59 -4.45 -4.94
N ALA A 166 -0.29 -4.16 -5.01
CA ALA A 166 0.23 -2.95 -5.63
C ALA A 166 0.00 -2.92 -7.15
N ALA A 167 0.27 -4.03 -7.85
CA ALA A 167 0.07 -4.14 -9.29
C ALA A 167 -1.42 -4.12 -9.69
N GLY A 168 -2.30 -4.62 -8.80
CA GLY A 168 -3.75 -4.70 -9.02
C GLY A 168 -4.53 -3.43 -8.70
N GLY A 169 -3.88 -2.33 -8.28
CA GLY A 169 -4.58 -1.12 -7.86
C GLY A 169 -5.47 -1.35 -6.63
N LEU A 170 -4.99 -2.13 -5.67
CA LEU A 170 -5.70 -2.46 -4.42
C LEU A 170 -5.17 -1.60 -3.26
N GLU A 171 -4.93 -0.31 -3.51
CA GLU A 171 -4.34 0.64 -2.56
C GLU A 171 -5.16 0.76 -1.26
N ALA A 172 -6.47 0.53 -1.34
CA ALA A 172 -7.36 0.52 -0.20
C ALA A 172 -6.90 -0.46 0.90
N PHE A 173 -6.27 -1.58 0.56
CA PHE A 173 -5.74 -2.51 1.55
C PHE A 173 -4.63 -1.87 2.41
N PHE A 174 -3.70 -1.18 1.77
CA PHE A 174 -2.60 -0.47 2.43
C PHE A 174 -3.12 0.68 3.31
N TRP A 175 -4.02 1.50 2.76
CA TRP A 175 -4.57 2.65 3.48
C TRP A 175 -5.38 2.24 4.71
N ARG A 176 -6.10 1.11 4.65
CA ARG A 176 -6.85 0.61 5.80
C ARG A 176 -5.95 0.14 6.93
N LEU A 177 -4.82 -0.50 6.62
CA LEU A 177 -3.83 -0.88 7.65
C LEU A 177 -3.26 0.36 8.33
N LYS A 178 -2.79 1.33 7.55
CA LYS A 178 -2.25 2.58 8.09
C LYS A 178 -3.25 3.32 8.97
N SER A 179 -4.48 3.51 8.48
CA SER A 179 -5.54 4.18 9.22
C SER A 179 -5.88 3.45 10.52
N PHE A 180 -5.93 2.11 10.48
CA PHE A 180 -6.20 1.30 11.66
C PHE A 180 -5.10 1.46 12.72
N GLU A 181 -3.82 1.40 12.33
CA GLU A 181 -2.69 1.61 13.24
C GLU A 181 -2.67 3.03 13.83
N ASP A 182 -2.94 4.04 13.01
CA ASP A 182 -3.07 5.44 13.46
C ASP A 182 -4.18 5.57 14.51
N HIS A 183 -5.31 4.89 14.34
CA HIS A 183 -6.38 4.85 15.32
C HIS A 183 -5.99 4.08 16.59
N ALA A 184 -5.37 2.89 16.45
CA ALA A 184 -4.97 2.06 17.57
C ALA A 184 -4.00 2.78 18.53
N LEU A 185 -3.09 3.59 17.98
CA LEU A 185 -2.09 4.34 18.76
C LEU A 185 -2.57 5.68 19.30
N ARG A 186 -3.72 6.18 18.83
CA ARG A 186 -4.21 7.54 19.17
C ARG A 186 -4.67 7.67 20.63
N GLY A 187 -5.10 6.58 21.27
CA GLY A 187 -5.42 6.54 22.70
C GLY A 187 -6.58 7.43 23.17
N ASN A 188 -7.45 7.89 22.26
CA ASN A 188 -8.58 8.77 22.59
C ASN A 188 -9.94 8.09 22.40
N GLU A 189 -11.01 8.77 22.83
CA GLU A 189 -12.39 8.24 22.82
C GLU A 189 -12.93 7.90 21.42
N PHE A 190 -12.40 8.51 20.36
CA PHE A 190 -12.79 8.26 18.97
C PHE A 190 -11.98 7.15 18.29
N ALA A 191 -10.86 6.73 18.89
CA ALA A 191 -9.96 5.72 18.33
C ALA A 191 -10.69 4.41 18.00
N ARG A 192 -11.57 3.94 18.89
CA ARG A 192 -12.28 2.68 18.72
C ARG A 192 -13.30 2.71 17.59
N GLU A 193 -14.03 3.81 17.43
CA GLU A 193 -14.94 3.99 16.28
C GLU A 193 -14.17 4.03 14.96
N GLY A 194 -13.00 4.70 14.95
CA GLY A 194 -12.07 4.67 13.82
C GLY A 194 -11.63 3.25 13.46
N MET A 195 -11.19 2.47 14.46
CA MET A 195 -10.80 1.06 14.29
C MET A 195 -11.94 0.20 13.72
N ARG A 196 -13.19 0.34 14.22
CA ARG A 196 -14.36 -0.38 13.68
C ARG A 196 -14.61 -0.04 12.21
N SER A 197 -14.57 1.25 11.88
CA SER A 197 -14.72 1.73 10.50
C SER A 197 -13.62 1.16 9.60
N ASP A 198 -12.38 1.09 10.08
CA ASP A 198 -11.27 0.51 9.32
C ASP A 198 -11.36 -1.00 9.17
N ILE A 199 -11.88 -1.73 10.15
CA ILE A 199 -12.20 -3.17 10.03
C ILE A 199 -13.25 -3.39 8.93
N GLN A 200 -14.32 -2.60 8.92
CA GLN A 200 -15.36 -2.69 7.87
C GLN A 200 -14.80 -2.33 6.49
N GLY A 201 -14.00 -1.27 6.42
CA GLY A 201 -13.31 -0.86 5.20
C GLY A 201 -12.32 -1.90 4.70
N MET A 202 -11.61 -2.58 5.60
CA MET A 202 -10.72 -3.70 5.27
C MET A 202 -11.53 -4.88 4.75
N ALA A 203 -12.69 -5.21 5.33
CA ALA A 203 -13.54 -6.29 4.81
C ALA A 203 -14.02 -6.03 3.36
N ILE A 204 -14.23 -4.76 2.98
CA ILE A 204 -14.48 -4.36 1.58
C ILE A 204 -13.23 -4.57 0.73
N ALA A 205 -12.05 -4.17 1.21
CA ALA A 205 -10.79 -4.41 0.51
C ALA A 205 -10.51 -5.91 0.29
N VAL A 206 -10.83 -6.76 1.27
CA VAL A 206 -10.77 -8.23 1.13
C VAL A 206 -11.70 -8.71 0.01
N GLU A 207 -12.91 -8.15 -0.10
CA GLU A 207 -13.79 -8.50 -1.23
C GLU A 207 -13.17 -8.09 -2.58
N HIS A 208 -12.59 -6.90 -2.69
CA HIS A 208 -11.90 -6.49 -3.92
C HIS A 208 -10.73 -7.42 -4.26
N VAL A 209 -9.96 -7.87 -3.27
CA VAL A 209 -8.92 -8.90 -3.45
C VAL A 209 -9.54 -10.16 -4.04
N THR A 210 -10.64 -10.69 -3.48
CA THR A 210 -11.27 -11.90 -4.02
C THR A 210 -11.80 -11.73 -5.44
N VAL A 211 -12.29 -10.54 -5.80
CA VAL A 211 -12.72 -10.24 -7.18
C VAL A 211 -11.50 -10.24 -8.12
N SER A 212 -10.41 -9.58 -7.74
CA SER A 212 -9.17 -9.55 -8.52
C SER A 212 -8.52 -10.93 -8.68
N LEU A 213 -8.79 -11.86 -7.76
CA LEU A 213 -8.40 -13.27 -7.86
C LEU A 213 -9.33 -14.12 -8.76
N GLY A 214 -10.36 -13.52 -9.36
CA GLY A 214 -11.31 -14.19 -10.25
C GLY A 214 -12.59 -14.68 -9.58
N GLY A 215 -12.88 -14.25 -8.34
CA GLY A 215 -14.15 -14.54 -7.68
C GLY A 215 -15.30 -13.79 -8.33
N THR A 216 -16.25 -14.51 -8.92
CA THR A 216 -17.37 -13.94 -9.69
C THR A 216 -18.70 -13.95 -8.94
N GLU A 217 -18.80 -14.73 -7.86
CA GLU A 217 -20.00 -14.81 -7.04
C GLU A 217 -20.37 -13.48 -6.39
N THR A 218 -21.67 -13.22 -6.15
CA THR A 218 -22.12 -11.92 -5.64
C THR A 218 -21.66 -11.66 -4.20
N GLN A 219 -21.71 -12.66 -3.33
CA GLN A 219 -21.39 -12.52 -1.91
C GLN A 219 -19.97 -12.99 -1.60
N LEU A 220 -19.23 -12.27 -0.73
CA LEU A 220 -17.86 -12.63 -0.34
C LEU A 220 -17.71 -14.10 0.12
N TYR A 221 -18.69 -14.64 0.86
CA TYR A 221 -18.66 -16.04 1.28
C TYR A 221 -18.70 -17.04 0.11
N GLU A 222 -19.52 -16.75 -0.90
CA GLU A 222 -19.60 -17.60 -2.09
C GLU A 222 -18.35 -17.43 -2.97
N LYS A 223 -17.77 -16.22 -3.03
CA LYS A 223 -16.46 -16.02 -3.65
C LYS A 223 -15.38 -16.88 -2.98
N PHE A 224 -15.35 -16.92 -1.64
CA PHE A 224 -14.43 -17.81 -0.93
C PHE A 224 -14.66 -19.28 -1.29
N LYS A 225 -15.91 -19.76 -1.27
CA LYS A 225 -16.22 -21.14 -1.68
C LYS A 225 -15.85 -21.45 -3.14
N GLN A 226 -15.94 -20.47 -4.02
CA GLN A 226 -15.55 -20.59 -5.43
C GLN A 226 -14.03 -20.70 -5.58
N LEU A 227 -13.28 -19.87 -4.86
CA LEU A 227 -11.83 -19.77 -4.96
C LEU A 227 -11.10 -20.88 -4.19
N TRP A 228 -11.69 -21.39 -3.11
CA TRP A 228 -11.06 -22.39 -2.25
C TRP A 228 -11.26 -23.82 -2.77
N ARG A 229 -10.16 -24.52 -3.07
CA ARG A 229 -10.18 -25.92 -3.53
C ARG A 229 -9.74 -26.91 -2.47
N ASN A 230 -8.96 -26.48 -1.48
CA ASN A 230 -8.61 -27.33 -0.34
C ASN A 230 -9.88 -27.96 0.27
N PRO A 231 -9.98 -29.30 0.30
CA PRO A 231 -11.21 -29.99 0.67
C PRO A 231 -11.59 -29.77 2.14
N ASP A 232 -10.62 -29.62 3.05
CA ASP A 232 -10.88 -29.45 4.49
C ASP A 232 -11.58 -28.12 4.76
N VAL A 233 -11.00 -27.01 4.26
CA VAL A 233 -11.59 -25.68 4.40
C VAL A 233 -12.94 -25.62 3.68
N LEU A 234 -13.01 -26.14 2.45
CA LEU A 234 -14.23 -26.10 1.65
C LEU A 234 -15.36 -26.92 2.28
N GLN A 235 -15.05 -28.05 2.92
CA GLN A 235 -16.02 -28.86 3.65
C GLN A 235 -16.59 -28.10 4.85
N ILE A 236 -15.74 -27.40 5.62
CA ILE A 236 -16.19 -26.55 6.73
C ILE A 236 -17.09 -25.42 6.21
N LEU A 237 -16.70 -24.72 5.14
CA LEU A 237 -17.49 -23.65 4.53
C LEU A 237 -18.82 -24.14 3.88
N LYS A 238 -18.95 -25.43 3.57
CA LYS A 238 -20.19 -26.01 3.04
C LYS A 238 -21.09 -26.59 4.14
N ARG A 239 -20.63 -26.62 5.40
CA ARG A 239 -21.37 -27.23 6.51
C ARG A 239 -22.61 -26.41 6.89
N GLY A 240 -23.72 -27.10 7.14
CA GLY A 240 -25.03 -26.47 7.37
C GLY A 240 -25.14 -25.63 8.64
N ASP A 241 -24.28 -25.87 9.63
CA ASP A 241 -24.15 -25.10 10.87
C ASP A 241 -23.23 -23.88 10.73
N VAL A 242 -22.31 -23.88 9.75
CA VAL A 242 -21.31 -22.81 9.52
C VAL A 242 -21.87 -21.70 8.63
N ALA A 243 -22.53 -22.04 7.52
CA ALA A 243 -23.08 -21.03 6.59
C ALA A 243 -24.01 -20.00 7.28
N PRO A 244 -24.86 -20.38 8.26
CA PRO A 244 -25.63 -19.42 9.04
C PRO A 244 -24.78 -18.41 9.82
N LEU A 245 -23.62 -18.80 10.37
CA LEU A 245 -22.73 -17.90 11.11
C LEU A 245 -22.28 -16.72 10.24
N ALA A 246 -22.09 -16.97 8.95
CA ALA A 246 -21.67 -15.97 7.99
C ALA A 246 -22.84 -15.05 7.57
N ARG A 247 -24.05 -15.62 7.35
CA ARG A 247 -25.14 -14.94 6.62
C ARG A 247 -26.31 -14.45 7.45
N LYS A 248 -26.61 -15.10 8.58
CA LYS A 248 -27.83 -14.81 9.37
C LYS A 248 -27.66 -13.54 10.18
N ALA A 249 -28.34 -12.46 9.78
CA ALA A 249 -28.18 -11.13 10.40
C ALA A 249 -28.52 -11.12 11.90
N ASP A 250 -29.55 -11.84 12.31
CA ASP A 250 -30.00 -11.99 13.71
C ASP A 250 -28.93 -12.51 14.66
N LEU A 251 -27.95 -13.29 14.18
CA LEU A 251 -26.84 -13.77 15.01
C LEU A 251 -25.90 -12.66 15.47
N ALA A 252 -25.91 -11.45 14.87
CA ALA A 252 -25.09 -10.32 15.35
C ALA A 252 -25.69 -9.67 16.59
N ASN A 253 -26.97 -9.91 16.90
CA ASN A 253 -27.59 -9.38 18.11
C ASN A 253 -26.90 -9.92 19.37
N ASP A 254 -26.27 -11.10 19.27
CA ASP A 254 -25.36 -11.65 20.29
C ASP A 254 -23.96 -11.85 19.68
N TRP A 255 -23.26 -10.73 19.49
CA TRP A 255 -21.93 -10.70 18.89
C TRP A 255 -20.91 -11.58 19.61
N SER A 256 -20.94 -11.61 20.94
CA SER A 256 -20.02 -12.42 21.74
C SER A 256 -20.21 -13.92 21.50
N SER A 257 -21.45 -14.39 21.50
CA SER A 257 -21.79 -15.77 21.16
C SER A 257 -21.42 -16.11 19.72
N LEU A 258 -21.69 -15.21 18.77
CA LEU A 258 -21.30 -15.40 17.37
C LEU A 258 -19.78 -15.55 17.21
N LYS A 259 -18.98 -14.65 17.80
CA LYS A 259 -17.52 -14.74 17.80
C LYS A 259 -17.04 -16.07 18.39
N THR A 260 -17.64 -16.50 19.50
CA THR A 260 -17.27 -17.75 20.18
C THR A 260 -17.54 -18.97 19.29
N ARG A 261 -18.69 -19.01 18.61
CA ARG A 261 -19.04 -20.07 17.65
C ARG A 261 -18.11 -20.10 16.44
N ILE A 262 -17.73 -18.93 15.91
CA ILE A 262 -16.76 -18.84 14.81
C ILE A 262 -15.36 -19.27 15.28
N LYS A 263 -14.89 -18.79 16.44
CA LYS A 263 -13.61 -19.19 17.04
C LYS A 263 -13.54 -20.69 17.31
N ALA A 264 -14.66 -21.34 17.65
CA ALA A 264 -14.71 -22.77 17.89
C ALA A 264 -14.33 -23.61 16.65
N LEU A 265 -14.48 -23.06 15.44
CA LEU A 265 -14.02 -23.71 14.21
C LEU A 265 -12.50 -23.94 14.24
N ALA A 266 -11.73 -23.08 14.91
CA ALA A 266 -10.27 -23.22 15.00
C ALA A 266 -9.78 -24.51 15.68
N ASN A 267 -10.67 -25.24 16.35
CA ASN A 267 -10.37 -26.55 16.93
C ASN A 267 -10.34 -27.68 15.90
N GLU A 268 -10.77 -27.43 14.66
CA GLU A 268 -10.78 -28.39 13.56
C GLU A 268 -9.52 -28.23 12.68
N PRO A 269 -9.07 -29.28 11.97
CA PRO A 269 -8.03 -29.16 10.95
C PRO A 269 -8.41 -28.09 9.91
N SER A 270 -7.49 -27.15 9.63
CA SER A 270 -7.75 -25.97 8.76
C SER A 270 -8.87 -25.03 9.24
N GLY A 271 -9.45 -25.26 10.41
CA GLY A 271 -10.63 -24.54 10.87
C GLY A 271 -10.37 -23.09 11.27
N GLN A 272 -9.12 -22.73 11.59
CA GLN A 272 -8.73 -21.33 11.79
C GLN A 272 -8.90 -20.51 10.49
N ILE A 273 -8.55 -21.10 9.35
CA ILE A 273 -8.74 -20.47 8.03
C ILE A 273 -10.23 -20.25 7.78
N ALA A 274 -11.04 -21.30 7.99
CA ALA A 274 -12.48 -21.20 7.83
C ALA A 274 -13.09 -20.14 8.77
N ALA A 275 -12.61 -20.03 10.02
CA ALA A 275 -13.05 -19.01 10.97
C ALA A 275 -12.79 -17.59 10.45
N ASP A 276 -11.60 -17.34 9.89
CA ASP A 276 -11.24 -16.03 9.33
C ASP A 276 -12.10 -15.67 8.12
N LEU A 277 -12.33 -16.63 7.20
CA LEU A 277 -13.17 -16.43 6.02
C LEU A 277 -14.63 -16.17 6.39
N VAL A 278 -15.17 -16.91 7.36
CA VAL A 278 -16.53 -16.71 7.90
C VAL A 278 -16.64 -15.34 8.54
N MET A 279 -15.68 -14.95 9.38
CA MET A 279 -15.67 -13.64 10.04
C MET A 279 -15.54 -12.50 9.03
N ALA A 280 -14.70 -12.66 8.00
CA ALA A 280 -14.53 -11.68 6.93
C ALA A 280 -15.83 -11.42 6.18
N HIS A 281 -16.55 -12.47 5.78
CA HIS A 281 -17.87 -12.29 5.19
C HIS A 281 -18.86 -11.67 6.17
N ARG A 282 -18.85 -12.09 7.45
CA ARG A 282 -19.78 -11.58 8.44
C ARG A 282 -19.68 -10.07 8.59
N ILE A 283 -18.45 -9.56 8.75
CA ILE A 283 -18.16 -8.12 8.83
C ILE A 283 -18.57 -7.45 7.52
N ARG A 284 -18.21 -8.05 6.37
CA ARG A 284 -18.53 -7.49 5.04
C ARG A 284 -20.04 -7.37 4.79
N GLY A 285 -20.83 -8.33 5.22
CA GLY A 285 -22.29 -8.31 5.10
C GLY A 285 -22.95 -7.29 6.04
N GLY A 286 -22.28 -6.91 7.13
CA GLY A 286 -22.73 -5.94 8.12
C GLY A 286 -22.15 -4.53 7.96
N VAL A 287 -21.51 -4.19 6.84
CA VAL A 287 -20.83 -2.87 6.67
C VAL A 287 -21.76 -1.66 6.77
N HIS A 288 -23.08 -1.85 6.64
CA HIS A 288 -24.09 -0.80 6.77
C HIS A 288 -24.60 -0.63 8.20
N THR A 289 -24.10 -1.44 9.14
CA THR A 289 -24.44 -1.40 10.56
C THR A 289 -23.17 -1.18 11.38
N SER A 290 -23.25 -0.58 12.57
CA SER A 290 -22.07 -0.46 13.43
C SER A 290 -21.55 -1.85 13.85
N LEU A 291 -20.22 -2.05 13.83
CA LEU A 291 -19.59 -3.28 14.33
C LEU A 291 -19.70 -3.31 15.87
N PRO A 292 -20.43 -4.27 16.46
CA PRO A 292 -20.70 -4.28 17.90
C PRO A 292 -19.52 -4.86 18.70
N GLU A 293 -18.33 -4.26 18.56
CA GLU A 293 -17.09 -4.66 19.25
C GLU A 293 -16.43 -3.47 19.93
N ASP A 294 -16.13 -3.58 21.21
CA ASP A 294 -15.58 -2.50 22.03
C ASP A 294 -14.19 -2.83 22.58
N ASP A 295 -13.81 -4.11 22.57
CA ASP A 295 -12.52 -4.55 23.08
C ASP A 295 -11.42 -4.29 22.05
N HIS A 296 -10.38 -3.57 22.47
CA HIS A 296 -9.29 -3.14 21.59
C HIS A 296 -8.51 -4.33 20.99
N PHE A 297 -8.20 -5.34 21.80
CA PHE A 297 -7.47 -6.51 21.34
C PHE A 297 -8.31 -7.37 20.39
N GLU A 298 -9.61 -7.45 20.63
CA GLU A 298 -10.54 -8.11 19.70
C GLU A 298 -10.65 -7.34 18.38
N LEU A 299 -10.66 -6.00 18.39
CA LEU A 299 -10.61 -5.19 17.16
C LEU A 299 -9.33 -5.47 16.36
N GLU A 300 -8.16 -5.51 17.02
CA GLU A 300 -6.89 -5.91 16.39
C GLU A 300 -6.95 -7.33 15.82
N ALA A 301 -7.45 -8.29 16.59
CA ALA A 301 -7.57 -9.68 16.15
C ALA A 301 -8.49 -9.83 14.92
N LEU A 302 -9.60 -9.09 14.88
CA LEU A 302 -10.50 -9.05 13.72
C LEU A 302 -9.81 -8.45 12.49
N PHE A 303 -9.09 -7.34 12.66
CA PHE A 303 -8.37 -6.70 11.57
C PHE A 303 -7.30 -7.63 10.97
N ILE A 304 -6.51 -8.28 11.83
CA ILE A 304 -5.51 -9.27 11.42
C ILE A 304 -6.16 -10.48 10.77
N GLY A 305 -7.31 -10.94 11.27
CA GLY A 305 -8.09 -12.02 10.66
C GLY A 305 -8.51 -11.70 9.22
N LEU A 306 -8.92 -10.46 8.94
CA LEU A 306 -9.25 -10.01 7.59
C LEU A 306 -8.02 -10.02 6.66
N MET A 307 -6.88 -9.50 7.13
CA MET A 307 -5.65 -9.52 6.35
C MET A 307 -5.20 -10.94 6.03
N ARG A 308 -5.30 -11.84 7.02
CA ARG A 308 -4.95 -13.26 6.86
C ARG A 308 -5.90 -13.98 5.90
N ALA A 309 -7.21 -13.69 5.97
CA ALA A 309 -8.19 -14.21 5.01
C ALA A 309 -7.81 -13.85 3.57
N ALA A 310 -7.45 -12.60 3.30
CA ALA A 310 -7.02 -12.16 1.97
C ALA A 310 -5.72 -12.86 1.51
N LEU A 311 -4.69 -12.88 2.35
CA LEU A 311 -3.41 -13.52 2.04
C LEU A 311 -3.57 -15.01 1.75
N LEU A 312 -4.30 -15.74 2.61
CA LEU A 312 -4.48 -17.19 2.43
C LEU A 312 -5.35 -17.50 1.20
N THR A 313 -6.33 -16.66 0.87
CA THR A 313 -7.08 -16.80 -0.39
C THR A 313 -6.16 -16.62 -1.60
N PHE A 314 -5.26 -15.62 -1.56
CA PHE A 314 -4.26 -15.41 -2.60
C PHE A 314 -3.37 -16.65 -2.77
N ILE A 315 -2.79 -17.17 -1.69
CA ILE A 315 -1.91 -18.35 -1.73
C ILE A 315 -2.63 -19.58 -2.29
N GLU A 316 -3.86 -19.84 -1.84
CA GLU A 316 -4.70 -20.92 -2.36
C GLU A 316 -4.92 -20.78 -3.87
N THR A 317 -5.22 -19.58 -4.37
CA THR A 317 -5.43 -19.36 -5.81
C THR A 317 -4.17 -19.49 -6.64
N GLN A 318 -3.01 -19.04 -6.15
CA GLN A 318 -1.72 -19.16 -6.85
C GLN A 318 -1.26 -20.61 -6.95
N SER A 319 -1.44 -21.39 -5.88
CA SER A 319 -1.08 -22.82 -5.86
C SER A 319 -1.89 -23.66 -6.87
N ASN A 320 -2.99 -23.10 -7.38
CA ASN A 320 -3.91 -23.74 -8.31
C ASN A 320 -3.74 -23.28 -9.76
N LEU A 321 -2.81 -22.35 -10.05
CA LEU A 321 -2.47 -22.02 -11.43
C LEU A 321 -1.69 -23.19 -12.05
N PRO A 322 -2.09 -23.70 -13.23
CA PRO A 322 -1.30 -24.70 -13.91
C PRO A 322 0.09 -24.12 -14.16
N GLU A 323 1.15 -24.86 -13.79
CA GLU A 323 2.52 -24.51 -14.16
C GLU A 323 2.51 -24.16 -15.64
N ALA A 324 2.83 -22.89 -15.95
CA ALA A 324 2.95 -22.45 -17.32
C ALA A 324 3.99 -23.37 -17.97
N LYS A 325 3.54 -24.23 -18.90
CA LYS A 325 4.44 -25.04 -19.72
C LYS A 325 5.44 -24.06 -20.36
N HIS A 326 6.68 -24.09 -19.86
CA HIS A 326 7.77 -23.40 -20.50
C HIS A 326 7.81 -23.85 -21.97
N PRO A 327 7.66 -22.95 -22.96
CA PRO A 327 8.03 -23.29 -24.32
C PRO A 327 9.54 -23.51 -24.33
N ALA A 328 9.93 -24.71 -24.76
CA ALA A 328 11.31 -25.07 -25.03
C ALA A 328 11.88 -24.23 -26.18
#